data_AF-A0A7S1RNL8-F1
#
_entry.id   AF-A0A7S1RNL8-F1
#
_cell.length_a   1.000
_cell.length_b   1.000
_cell.length_c   1.000
_cell.angle_alpha   90.00
_cell.angle_beta   90.00
_cell.angle_gamma   90.00
#
_symmetry.space_group_name_H-M   'P 1'
#
loop_
_entity.id
_entity.type
_entity.pdbx_description
1 polymer ?
#
loop_
_entity_poly.entity_id
_entity_poly.type
_entity_poly.pdbx_seq_one_letter_code
_entity_poly.pdbx_strand_id
1 'polypeptide(L)'
;MRVHGLRRRPQCSAVLIVAFASALLLANAGGDPTTPEELRSELHRLRVQITDLRSREATLEQLLLPSHRGPAASEGRPPAVVGLNELEGGKLEGPLQADSAQAAEEGELEPEGEDFSPVDVGCGWLLLGGVAMVMVLFYLVNWHDDNIRRFSWRIISTTVSIFTAVLVFNGFSGFVMEFLLEEVHGWPRHGWRLLLVDYFFVAFWFAVLQFMTFYQSGATHLENALAFEQLVWVIAEPLRADCDTEVPERDVRNVSGMKSIAYRDHHEVFVRKKAANREMFARRTNCWATLLAHMTGFAAINAGGQLQHVKFFERSAPLAMLAVVVNLLFLLVLFRVAALLRQAGRPSSGGPNGCRELFHEEVEEAENDVLSLSTSFLTVQALRFA
;
A
#
# COMPACT_ATOMS: atom_id res chain seq x y z
N MET A 1 17.25 19.78 -36.35
CA MET A 1 17.28 18.42 -35.74
C MET A 1 15.90 18.13 -35.16
N ARG A 2 15.15 17.16 -35.73
CA ARG A 2 13.82 16.76 -35.26
C ARG A 2 13.98 15.90 -34.00
N VAL A 3 13.51 16.41 -32.87
CA VAL A 3 13.42 15.65 -31.62
C VAL A 3 12.23 14.70 -31.76
N HIS A 4 12.50 13.39 -31.85
CA HIS A 4 11.46 12.37 -31.81
C HIS A 4 10.81 12.38 -30.41
N GLY A 5 9.50 12.61 -30.37
CA GLY A 5 8.70 12.47 -29.16
C GLY A 5 8.77 11.04 -28.62
N LEU A 6 9.31 10.91 -27.41
CA LEU A 6 9.25 9.68 -26.62
C LEU A 6 7.79 9.36 -26.30
N ARG A 7 7.19 8.44 -27.07
CA ARG A 7 5.95 7.77 -26.70
C ARG A 7 6.21 6.98 -25.41
N ARG A 8 5.71 7.46 -24.27
CA ARG A 8 5.59 6.67 -23.04
C ARG A 8 4.79 5.40 -23.36
N ARG A 9 5.41 4.22 -23.30
CA ARG A 9 4.69 2.94 -23.45
C ARG A 9 3.99 2.62 -22.13
N PRO A 10 2.66 2.42 -22.11
CA PRO A 10 1.94 2.01 -20.91
C PRO A 10 1.97 0.48 -20.80
N GLN A 11 3.13 -0.15 -20.60
CA GLN A 11 3.19 -1.62 -20.64
C GLN A 11 4.28 -2.18 -19.72
N CYS A 12 3.99 -2.30 -18.42
CA CYS A 12 4.58 -3.33 -17.56
C CYS A 12 3.64 -3.66 -16.39
N SER A 13 3.06 -2.65 -15.72
CA SER A 13 2.16 -2.87 -14.57
C SER A 13 0.93 -3.71 -14.94
N ALA A 14 0.30 -3.43 -16.08
CA ALA A 14 -0.85 -4.19 -16.56
C ALA A 14 -0.48 -5.63 -16.97
N VAL A 15 0.75 -5.88 -17.44
CA VAL A 15 1.19 -7.23 -17.81
C VAL A 15 1.43 -8.08 -16.57
N LEU A 16 1.99 -7.49 -15.51
CA LEU A 16 2.20 -8.17 -14.23
C LEU A 16 0.87 -8.49 -13.52
N ILE A 17 -0.08 -7.55 -13.53
CA ILE A 17 -1.42 -7.75 -12.95
C ILE A 17 -2.17 -8.85 -13.72
N VAL A 18 -2.08 -8.86 -15.04
CA VAL A 18 -2.70 -9.91 -15.88
C VAL A 18 -2.02 -11.26 -15.65
N ALA A 19 -0.69 -11.31 -15.54
CA ALA A 19 0.03 -12.56 -15.26
C ALA A 19 -0.33 -13.11 -13.87
N PHE A 20 -0.44 -12.23 -12.86
CA PHE A 20 -0.80 -12.61 -11.49
C PHE A 20 -2.27 -13.05 -11.38
N ALA A 21 -3.20 -12.34 -12.03
CA ALA A 21 -4.61 -12.72 -12.11
C ALA A 21 -4.80 -14.04 -12.88
N SER A 22 -4.01 -14.28 -13.93
CA SER A 22 -4.03 -15.54 -14.68
C SER A 22 -3.50 -16.71 -13.85
N ALA A 23 -2.44 -16.49 -13.06
CA ALA A 23 -1.91 -17.51 -12.14
C ALA A 23 -2.90 -17.83 -11.00
N LEU A 24 -3.58 -16.81 -10.47
CA LEU A 24 -4.64 -16.98 -9.46
C LEU A 24 -5.87 -17.71 -10.02
N LEU A 25 -6.30 -17.38 -11.24
CA LEU A 25 -7.40 -18.08 -11.91
C LEU A 25 -7.03 -19.54 -12.22
N LEU A 26 -5.79 -19.80 -12.65
CA LEU A 26 -5.29 -21.17 -12.86
C LEU A 26 -5.20 -21.96 -11.56
N ALA A 27 -4.81 -21.32 -10.45
CA ALA A 27 -4.77 -21.96 -9.13
C ALA A 27 -6.19 -22.22 -8.58
N ASN A 28 -7.16 -21.36 -8.88
CA ASN A 28 -8.54 -21.46 -8.38
C ASN A 28 -9.44 -22.36 -9.24
N ALA A 29 -9.00 -22.73 -10.45
CA ALA A 29 -9.81 -23.54 -11.37
C ALA A 29 -9.96 -25.01 -10.93
N GLY A 30 -9.18 -25.51 -9.96
CA GLY A 30 -9.37 -26.79 -9.26
C GLY A 30 -9.42 -28.08 -10.12
N GLY A 31 -9.47 -27.97 -11.43
CA GLY A 31 -9.54 -29.06 -12.39
C GLY A 31 -8.21 -29.17 -13.13
N ASP A 32 -7.62 -30.36 -13.07
CA ASP A 32 -6.46 -30.73 -13.88
C ASP A 32 -6.81 -30.52 -15.37
N PRO A 33 -6.21 -29.54 -16.08
CA PRO A 33 -6.54 -29.29 -17.47
C PRO A 33 -6.02 -30.47 -18.30
N THR A 34 -6.89 -31.44 -18.55
CA THR A 34 -6.51 -32.72 -19.14
C THR A 34 -5.99 -32.61 -20.59
N THR A 35 -6.15 -31.45 -21.25
CA THR A 35 -5.61 -31.25 -22.60
C THR A 35 -5.01 -29.85 -22.84
N PRO A 36 -3.83 -29.76 -23.51
CA PRO A 36 -3.21 -28.48 -23.89
C PRO A 36 -4.07 -27.56 -24.78
N GLU A 37 -5.11 -28.10 -25.43
CA GLU A 37 -6.01 -27.33 -26.30
C GLU A 37 -7.03 -26.51 -25.52
N GLU A 38 -7.54 -27.01 -24.39
CA GLU A 38 -8.44 -26.26 -23.51
C GLU A 38 -7.74 -25.04 -22.89
N LEU A 39 -6.49 -25.22 -22.47
CA LEU A 39 -5.66 -24.13 -21.94
C LEU A 39 -5.43 -23.03 -22.99
N ARG A 40 -5.23 -23.40 -24.26
CA ARG A 40 -5.08 -22.43 -25.37
C ARG A 40 -6.39 -21.70 -25.66
N SER A 41 -7.52 -22.40 -25.60
CA SER A 41 -8.85 -21.82 -25.82
C SER A 41 -9.17 -20.76 -24.75
N GLU A 42 -8.94 -21.06 -23.48
CA GLU A 42 -9.16 -20.12 -22.37
C GLU A 42 -8.19 -18.93 -22.41
N LEU A 43 -6.91 -19.16 -22.73
CA LEU A 43 -5.94 -18.07 -22.96
C LEU A 43 -6.37 -17.14 -24.10
N HIS A 44 -6.93 -17.68 -25.17
CA HIS A 44 -7.46 -16.87 -26.27
C HIS A 44 -8.68 -16.05 -25.82
N ARG A 45 -9.59 -16.65 -25.06
CA ARG A 45 -10.81 -16.00 -24.53
C ARG A 45 -10.48 -14.83 -23.61
N LEU A 46 -9.54 -15.04 -22.68
CA LEU A 46 -9.04 -13.99 -21.78
C LEU A 46 -8.33 -12.86 -22.55
N ARG A 47 -7.54 -13.19 -23.58
CA ARG A 47 -6.88 -12.19 -24.42
C ARG A 47 -7.89 -11.28 -25.12
N VAL A 48 -8.99 -11.83 -25.63
CA VAL A 48 -10.07 -11.05 -26.27
C VAL A 48 -10.74 -10.11 -25.25
N GLN A 49 -11.10 -10.61 -24.06
CA GLN A 49 -11.72 -9.77 -23.00
C GLN A 49 -10.81 -8.62 -22.55
N ILE A 50 -9.51 -8.87 -22.39
CA ILE A 50 -8.55 -7.83 -22.00
C ILE A 50 -8.41 -6.75 -23.09
N THR A 51 -8.46 -7.15 -24.36
CA THR A 51 -8.39 -6.21 -25.48
C THR A 51 -9.62 -5.31 -25.54
N ASP A 52 -10.81 -5.88 -25.24
CA ASP A 52 -12.07 -5.13 -25.14
C ASP A 52 -12.06 -4.13 -23.98
N LEU A 53 -11.61 -4.54 -22.79
CA LEU A 53 -11.51 -3.65 -21.63
C LEU A 53 -10.57 -2.45 -21.87
N ARG A 54 -9.41 -2.69 -22.51
CA ARG A 54 -8.50 -1.59 -22.90
C ARG A 54 -9.13 -0.62 -23.91
N SER A 55 -9.97 -1.12 -24.81
CA SER A 55 -10.68 -0.28 -25.78
C SER A 55 -11.70 0.63 -25.09
N ARG A 56 -12.39 0.12 -24.06
CA ARG A 56 -13.35 0.87 -23.24
C ARG A 56 -12.66 1.93 -22.38
N GLU A 57 -11.52 1.59 -21.78
CA GLU A 57 -10.70 2.54 -21.01
C GLU A 57 -10.23 3.72 -21.87
N ALA A 58 -9.72 3.47 -23.09
CA ALA A 58 -9.33 4.53 -24.02
C ALA A 58 -10.50 5.42 -24.45
N THR A 59 -11.71 4.86 -24.55
CA THR A 59 -12.92 5.62 -24.87
C THR A 59 -13.35 6.50 -23.68
N LEU A 60 -13.22 5.98 -22.46
CA LEU A 60 -13.49 6.73 -21.22
C LEU A 60 -12.50 7.87 -21.01
N GLU A 61 -11.21 7.67 -21.29
CA GLU A 61 -10.22 8.76 -21.25
C GLU A 61 -10.54 9.87 -22.26
N GLN A 62 -11.04 9.54 -23.46
CA GLN A 62 -11.49 10.55 -24.42
C GLN A 62 -12.74 11.31 -23.97
N LEU A 63 -13.64 10.66 -23.24
CA LEU A 63 -14.86 11.28 -22.70
C LEU A 63 -14.59 12.16 -21.46
N LEU A 64 -13.57 11.82 -20.66
CA LEU A 64 -13.23 12.53 -19.43
C LEU A 64 -12.25 13.67 -19.61
N LEU A 65 -11.61 13.81 -20.79
CA LEU A 65 -10.79 14.99 -21.09
C LEU A 65 -11.70 16.19 -21.39
N PRO A 66 -11.73 17.23 -20.54
CA PRO A 66 -12.54 18.40 -20.78
C PRO A 66 -12.06 19.09 -22.06
N SER A 67 -12.97 19.28 -23.01
CA SER A 67 -12.72 20.03 -24.25
C SER A 67 -12.42 21.50 -23.91
N HIS A 68 -11.15 21.80 -23.60
CA HIS A 68 -10.64 23.14 -23.38
C HIS A 68 -10.56 23.91 -24.72
N ARG A 69 -11.72 24.35 -25.21
CA ARG A 69 -11.86 25.50 -26.11
C ARG A 69 -13.10 26.28 -25.70
N GLY A 70 -12.92 27.22 -24.77
CA GLY A 70 -13.87 28.28 -24.47
C GLY A 70 -13.09 29.59 -24.27
N PRO A 71 -13.56 30.72 -24.83
CA PRO A 71 -12.79 31.95 -24.93
C PRO A 71 -12.75 32.72 -23.61
N ALA A 72 -11.69 33.51 -23.45
CA ALA A 72 -11.53 34.48 -22.37
C ALA A 72 -12.66 35.53 -22.37
N ALA A 73 -13.28 35.78 -21.22
CA ALA A 73 -13.65 37.12 -20.76
C ALA A 73 -14.36 37.13 -19.38
N SER A 74 -14.07 38.21 -18.66
CA SER A 74 -14.80 38.94 -17.61
C SER A 74 -14.89 38.39 -16.18
N GLU A 75 -14.21 39.14 -15.32
CA GLU A 75 -14.43 39.32 -13.88
C GLU A 75 -15.91 39.54 -13.53
N GLY A 76 -16.35 38.98 -12.40
CA GLY A 76 -17.54 39.45 -11.72
C GLY A 76 -18.30 38.41 -10.90
N ARG A 77 -18.15 38.52 -9.57
CA ARG A 77 -19.09 38.10 -8.50
C ARG A 77 -19.05 36.61 -8.07
N PRO A 78 -18.90 36.32 -6.75
CA PRO A 78 -19.06 34.97 -6.24
C PRO A 78 -20.55 34.56 -6.20
N PRO A 79 -20.92 33.34 -6.61
CA PRO A 79 -22.28 32.85 -6.47
C PRO A 79 -22.58 32.45 -5.02
N ALA A 80 -23.83 32.66 -4.64
CA ALA A 80 -24.42 32.24 -3.38
C ALA A 80 -24.35 30.71 -3.22
N VAL A 81 -24.06 30.27 -2.00
CA VAL A 81 -24.12 28.87 -1.57
C VAL A 81 -25.59 28.45 -1.57
N VAL A 82 -25.97 27.66 -2.56
CA VAL A 82 -27.26 26.96 -2.62
C VAL A 82 -27.10 25.66 -1.84
N GLY A 83 -27.90 25.51 -0.78
CA GLY A 83 -27.96 24.32 0.05
C GLY A 83 -28.52 23.13 -0.73
N LEU A 84 -27.79 22.02 -0.69
CA LEU A 84 -28.24 20.70 -1.11
C LEU A 84 -28.52 19.88 0.16
N ASN A 85 -29.71 20.07 0.71
CA ASN A 85 -30.39 19.05 1.51
C ASN A 85 -31.48 18.49 0.59
N GLU A 86 -31.37 17.21 0.23
CA GLU A 86 -32.46 16.26 -0.07
C GLU A 86 -31.94 15.16 -1.00
N LEU A 87 -32.55 13.98 -0.85
CA LEU A 87 -32.38 12.73 -1.60
C LEU A 87 -31.24 11.82 -1.08
N GLU A 88 -31.44 10.58 -0.64
CA GLU A 88 -32.60 9.67 -0.71
C GLU A 88 -32.37 8.54 0.32
N GLY A 89 -33.33 8.34 1.22
CA GLY A 89 -33.44 7.15 2.06
C GLY A 89 -34.32 6.12 1.37
N GLY A 90 -33.71 5.05 0.84
CA GLY A 90 -34.42 3.90 0.27
C GLY A 90 -34.90 2.94 1.35
N LYS A 91 -36.18 3.04 1.69
CA LYS A 91 -36.91 2.15 2.61
C LYS A 91 -37.41 0.93 1.81
N LEU A 92 -36.91 -0.26 2.14
CA LEU A 92 -37.42 -1.53 1.63
C LEU A 92 -38.64 -1.94 2.47
N GLU A 93 -39.81 -1.95 1.84
CA GLU A 93 -41.07 -2.45 2.38
C GLU A 93 -41.16 -3.98 2.24
N GLY A 94 -41.57 -4.64 3.33
CA GLY A 94 -42.04 -6.02 3.35
C GLY A 94 -43.39 -6.09 4.08
N PRO A 95 -44.29 -7.02 3.73
CA PRO A 95 -45.73 -6.75 3.70
C PRO A 95 -46.49 -7.06 5.00
N LEU A 96 -47.41 -6.14 5.32
CA LEU A 96 -48.81 -6.35 5.73
C LEU A 96 -49.19 -7.69 6.39
N GLN A 97 -49.46 -7.62 7.69
CA GLN A 97 -50.62 -8.29 8.29
C GLN A 97 -51.44 -7.26 9.05
N ALA A 98 -52.67 -7.05 8.55
CA ALA A 98 -53.72 -6.33 9.22
C ALA A 98 -54.39 -7.27 10.22
N ASP A 99 -54.56 -6.83 11.47
CA ASP A 99 -55.85 -6.97 12.14
C ASP A 99 -55.90 -6.20 13.47
N SER A 100 -57.13 -5.80 13.80
CA SER A 100 -57.62 -5.27 15.07
C SER A 100 -57.30 -3.81 15.43
N ALA A 101 -58.22 -2.95 14.99
CA ALA A 101 -58.53 -1.70 15.65
C ALA A 101 -59.02 -1.95 17.09
N GLN A 102 -58.28 -1.47 18.07
CA GLN A 102 -58.79 -1.18 19.40
C GLN A 102 -58.40 0.26 19.76
N ALA A 103 -59.42 1.05 20.01
CA ALA A 103 -59.32 2.36 20.61
C ALA A 103 -58.71 2.22 22.01
N ALA A 104 -57.53 2.80 22.21
CA ALA A 104 -56.89 2.94 23.51
C ALA A 104 -56.50 4.41 23.70
N GLU A 105 -56.88 4.89 24.88
CA GLU A 105 -56.70 6.22 25.45
C GLU A 105 -55.37 6.90 25.08
N GLU A 106 -55.47 8.21 24.77
CA GLU A 106 -54.36 9.16 24.91
C GLU A 106 -54.00 9.29 26.41
N GLY A 107 -53.33 8.28 26.94
CA GLY A 107 -52.51 8.42 28.13
C GLY A 107 -51.23 9.12 27.72
N GLU A 108 -50.86 10.19 28.44
CA GLU A 108 -49.50 10.72 28.42
C GLU A 108 -48.53 9.57 28.71
N LEU A 109 -47.99 8.97 27.65
CA LEU A 109 -46.85 8.08 27.71
C LEU A 109 -45.69 8.95 28.20
N GLU A 110 -45.51 9.01 29.52
CA GLU A 110 -44.22 9.35 30.09
C GLU A 110 -43.19 8.49 29.34
N PRO A 111 -42.17 9.08 28.70
CA PRO A 111 -41.19 8.31 27.98
C PRO A 111 -40.53 7.37 29.00
N GLU A 112 -40.90 6.09 28.96
CA GLU A 112 -40.17 5.04 29.65
C GLU A 112 -38.73 5.15 29.16
N GLY A 113 -37.87 5.68 30.03
CA GLY A 113 -36.47 5.89 29.71
C GLY A 113 -35.87 4.52 29.42
N GLU A 114 -35.65 4.21 28.14
CA GLU A 114 -34.84 3.07 27.75
C GLU A 114 -33.46 3.26 28.37
N ASP A 115 -33.19 2.54 29.45
CA ASP A 115 -31.89 2.54 30.11
C ASP A 115 -30.82 2.06 29.10
N PHE A 116 -29.93 2.96 28.71
CA PHE A 116 -28.85 2.64 27.77
C PHE A 116 -27.96 1.52 28.31
N SER A 117 -27.70 0.51 27.48
CA SER A 117 -26.75 -0.53 27.81
C SER A 117 -25.33 0.06 27.93
N PRO A 118 -24.45 -0.48 28.79
CA PRO A 118 -23.04 -0.11 28.82
C PRO A 118 -22.35 -0.22 27.45
N VAL A 119 -22.83 -1.12 26.59
CA VAL A 119 -22.34 -1.27 25.21
C VAL A 119 -22.72 -0.05 24.37
N ASP A 120 -23.94 0.48 24.50
CA ASP A 120 -24.41 1.65 23.76
C ASP A 120 -23.63 2.89 24.16
N VAL A 121 -23.37 3.06 25.46
CA VAL A 121 -22.51 4.13 25.98
C VAL A 121 -21.09 3.99 25.42
N GLY A 122 -20.54 2.77 25.38
CA GLY A 122 -19.25 2.48 24.78
C GLY A 122 -19.19 2.83 23.28
N CYS A 123 -20.22 2.44 22.52
CA CYS A 123 -20.36 2.77 21.10
C CYS A 123 -20.46 4.29 20.89
N GLY A 124 -21.20 5.01 21.73
CA GLY A 124 -21.31 6.46 21.70
C GLY A 124 -19.96 7.16 21.88
N TRP A 125 -19.16 6.74 22.86
CA TRP A 125 -17.81 7.27 23.07
C TRP A 125 -16.85 6.95 21.93
N LEU A 126 -16.94 5.75 21.34
CA LEU A 126 -16.11 5.35 20.20
C LEU A 126 -16.43 6.19 18.95
N LEU A 127 -17.71 6.43 18.66
CA LEU A 127 -18.14 7.30 17.57
C LEU A 127 -17.70 8.75 17.80
N LEU A 128 -17.90 9.29 19.00
CA LEU A 128 -17.48 10.64 19.35
C LEU A 128 -15.96 10.81 19.23
N GLY A 129 -15.19 9.85 19.72
CA GLY A 129 -13.74 9.81 19.58
C GLY A 129 -13.29 9.72 18.11
N GLY A 130 -13.99 8.94 17.29
CA GLY A 130 -13.74 8.82 15.85
C GLY A 130 -13.96 10.14 15.11
N VAL A 131 -15.07 10.83 15.36
CA VAL A 131 -15.35 12.14 14.77
C VAL A 131 -14.32 13.18 15.22
N ALA A 132 -14.01 13.24 16.53
CA ALA A 132 -13.00 14.15 17.05
C ALA A 132 -11.62 13.91 16.42
N MET A 133 -11.20 12.64 16.27
CA MET A 133 -9.95 12.26 15.61
C MET A 133 -9.92 12.74 14.14
N VAL A 134 -11.00 12.50 13.38
CA VAL A 134 -11.09 12.93 11.98
C VAL A 134 -11.03 14.46 11.86
N MET A 135 -11.70 15.19 12.75
CA MET A 135 -11.64 16.65 12.76
C MET A 135 -10.22 17.17 13.09
N VAL A 136 -9.52 16.55 14.03
CA VAL A 136 -8.11 16.87 14.33
C VAL A 136 -7.21 16.59 13.12
N LEU A 137 -7.40 15.46 12.43
CA LEU A 137 -6.64 15.14 11.21
C LEU A 137 -6.87 16.18 10.11
N PHE A 138 -8.13 16.59 9.87
CA PHE A 138 -8.42 17.66 8.90
C PHE A 138 -7.72 18.97 9.26
N TYR A 139 -7.68 19.32 10.54
CA TYR A 139 -7.01 20.52 10.99
C TYR A 139 -5.49 20.46 10.80
N LEU A 140 -4.86 19.34 11.17
CA LEU A 140 -3.41 19.14 11.02
C LEU A 140 -2.98 19.11 9.55
N VAL A 141 -3.77 18.47 8.69
CA VAL A 141 -3.51 18.38 7.24
C VAL A 141 -3.67 19.74 6.54
N ASN A 142 -4.53 20.62 7.05
CA ASN A 142 -4.75 21.97 6.50
C ASN A 142 -4.00 23.07 7.27
N TRP A 143 -3.03 22.70 8.10
CA TRP A 143 -2.27 23.67 8.88
C TRP A 143 -1.44 24.61 7.98
N HIS A 144 -1.32 25.87 8.38
CA HIS A 144 -0.64 26.92 7.60
C HIS A 144 0.86 26.67 7.40
N ASP A 145 1.53 26.03 8.36
CA ASP A 145 2.93 25.61 8.24
C ASP A 145 3.06 24.34 7.38
N ASP A 146 3.81 24.46 6.28
CA ASP A 146 4.10 23.38 5.34
C ASP A 146 4.79 22.17 6.00
N ASN A 147 5.59 22.40 7.04
CA ASN A 147 6.26 21.32 7.75
C ASN A 147 5.24 20.43 8.47
N ILE A 148 4.32 21.03 9.21
CA ILE A 148 3.27 20.32 9.94
C ILE A 148 2.43 19.53 8.94
N ARG A 149 1.98 20.16 7.85
CA ARG A 149 1.22 19.49 6.79
C ARG A 149 1.96 18.28 6.22
N ARG A 150 3.25 18.44 5.90
CA ARG A 150 4.07 17.34 5.37
C ARG A 150 4.23 16.19 6.36
N PHE A 151 4.47 16.50 7.63
CA PHE A 151 4.56 15.48 8.68
C PHE A 151 3.21 14.78 8.90
N SER A 152 2.09 15.52 8.88
CA SER A 152 0.75 14.94 8.97
C SER A 152 0.47 13.98 7.83
N TRP A 153 0.72 14.38 6.57
CA TRP A 153 0.56 13.48 5.42
C TRP A 153 1.45 12.25 5.50
N ARG A 154 2.69 12.41 5.98
CA ARG A 154 3.61 11.28 6.20
C ARG A 154 3.06 10.32 7.25
N ILE A 155 2.64 10.82 8.41
CA ILE A 155 2.09 10.00 9.50
C ILE A 155 0.84 9.26 9.02
N ILE A 156 -0.09 9.96 8.35
CA ILE A 156 -1.31 9.34 7.81
C ILE A 156 -0.96 8.24 6.80
N SER A 157 0.00 8.48 5.92
CA SER A 157 0.42 7.48 4.93
C SER A 157 1.03 6.24 5.60
N THR A 158 1.87 6.45 6.61
CA THR A 158 2.48 5.34 7.38
C THR A 158 1.43 4.55 8.15
N THR A 159 0.48 5.21 8.83
CA THR A 159 -0.57 4.50 9.59
C THR A 159 -1.49 3.71 8.69
N VAL A 160 -1.95 4.29 7.58
CA VAL A 160 -2.76 3.59 6.56
C VAL A 160 -1.99 2.40 5.99
N SER A 161 -0.69 2.54 5.74
CA SER A 161 0.15 1.43 5.27
C SER A 161 0.23 0.28 6.28
N ILE A 162 0.42 0.56 7.58
CA ILE A 162 0.42 -0.46 8.64
C ILE A 162 -0.93 -1.19 8.68
N PHE A 163 -2.05 -0.47 8.72
CA PHE A 163 -3.37 -1.09 8.76
C PHE A 163 -3.66 -1.90 7.49
N THR A 164 -3.28 -1.39 6.32
CA THR A 164 -3.44 -2.13 5.05
C THR A 164 -2.61 -3.40 5.08
N ALA A 165 -1.36 -3.35 5.56
CA ALA A 165 -0.50 -4.53 5.72
C ALA A 165 -1.13 -5.58 6.64
N VAL A 166 -1.70 -5.17 7.79
CA VAL A 166 -2.41 -6.08 8.71
C VAL A 166 -3.62 -6.72 8.03
N LEU A 167 -4.46 -5.94 7.35
CA LEU A 167 -5.66 -6.46 6.70
C LEU A 167 -5.34 -7.44 5.58
N VAL A 168 -4.33 -7.11 4.75
CA VAL A 168 -3.87 -8.01 3.68
C VAL A 168 -3.25 -9.27 4.28
N PHE A 169 -2.43 -9.15 5.32
CA PHE A 169 -1.85 -10.30 6.02
C PHE A 169 -2.93 -11.20 6.62
N ASN A 170 -3.90 -10.64 7.35
CA ASN A 170 -4.98 -11.39 7.97
C ASN A 170 -5.86 -12.08 6.92
N GLY A 171 -6.20 -11.37 5.83
CA GLY A 171 -6.96 -11.97 4.73
C GLY A 171 -6.22 -13.13 4.07
N PHE A 172 -4.91 -12.97 3.82
CA PHE A 172 -4.11 -14.04 3.22
C PHE A 172 -3.88 -15.20 4.20
N SER A 173 -3.64 -14.92 5.48
CA SER A 173 -3.45 -15.94 6.51
C SER A 173 -4.73 -16.77 6.69
N GLY A 174 -5.89 -16.11 6.76
CA GLY A 174 -7.18 -16.79 6.78
C GLY A 174 -7.40 -17.67 5.55
N PHE A 175 -7.12 -17.13 4.36
CA PHE A 175 -7.20 -17.89 3.10
C PHE A 175 -6.28 -19.11 3.11
N VAL A 176 -5.03 -18.98 3.54
CA VAL A 176 -4.09 -20.10 3.65
C VAL A 176 -4.58 -21.13 4.65
N MET A 177 -5.06 -20.70 5.82
CA MET A 177 -5.51 -21.62 6.86
C MET A 177 -6.77 -22.41 6.43
N GLU A 178 -7.73 -21.77 5.76
CA GLU A 178 -8.93 -22.45 5.28
C GLU A 178 -8.63 -23.38 4.11
N PHE A 179 -7.96 -22.89 3.06
CA PHE A 179 -7.75 -23.67 1.83
C PHE A 179 -6.65 -24.73 1.94
N LEU A 180 -5.51 -24.44 2.58
CA LEU A 180 -4.39 -25.40 2.61
C LEU A 180 -4.52 -26.45 3.71
N LEU A 181 -5.05 -26.10 4.88
CA LEU A 181 -5.03 -27.00 6.04
C LEU A 181 -6.29 -27.85 6.16
N GLU A 182 -7.49 -27.30 5.90
CA GLU A 182 -8.73 -28.06 6.08
C GLU A 182 -9.03 -28.95 4.86
N GLU A 183 -8.90 -28.44 3.64
CA GLU A 183 -9.28 -29.19 2.43
C GLU A 183 -8.28 -30.29 2.05
N VAL A 184 -6.97 -30.02 2.18
CA VAL A 184 -5.96 -30.90 1.57
C VAL A 184 -5.46 -31.98 2.52
N HIS A 185 -5.45 -31.75 3.84
CA HIS A 185 -4.61 -32.57 4.73
C HIS A 185 -5.22 -32.99 6.08
N GLY A 186 -6.36 -32.43 6.52
CA GLY A 186 -7.01 -32.83 7.78
C GLY A 186 -6.10 -32.74 9.01
N TRP A 187 -5.16 -31.79 9.01
CA TRP A 187 -4.12 -31.73 10.04
C TRP A 187 -4.66 -31.20 11.37
N PRO A 188 -4.19 -31.73 12.51
CA PRO A 188 -4.57 -31.22 13.82
C PRO A 188 -4.11 -29.77 13.98
N ARG A 189 -5.00 -28.92 14.52
CA ARG A 189 -4.79 -27.47 14.74
C ARG A 189 -3.62 -27.13 15.68
N HIS A 190 -3.01 -28.12 16.31
CA HIS A 190 -1.89 -27.93 17.22
C HIS A 190 -0.75 -28.88 16.88
N GLY A 191 0.42 -28.32 16.57
CA GLY A 191 1.61 -29.11 16.32
C GLY A 191 2.76 -28.31 15.74
N TRP A 192 3.95 -28.90 15.80
CA TRP A 192 5.18 -28.35 15.22
C TRP A 192 5.10 -28.10 13.71
N ARG A 193 4.17 -28.77 13.00
CA ARG A 193 3.96 -28.58 11.56
C ARG A 193 3.35 -27.21 11.24
N LEU A 194 2.38 -26.76 12.04
CA LEU A 194 1.76 -25.44 11.86
C LEU A 194 2.81 -24.34 12.02
N LEU A 195 3.63 -24.47 13.05
CA LEU A 195 4.77 -23.58 13.30
C LEU A 195 5.74 -23.51 12.11
N LEU A 196 6.05 -24.65 11.48
CA LEU A 196 6.90 -24.67 10.28
C LEU A 196 6.24 -23.96 9.09
N VAL A 197 4.93 -24.11 8.92
CA VAL A 197 4.16 -23.39 7.89
C VAL A 197 4.20 -21.88 8.15
N ASP A 198 4.01 -21.45 9.40
CA ASP A 198 4.09 -20.03 9.76
C ASP A 198 5.48 -19.45 9.48
N TYR A 199 6.57 -20.15 9.86
CA TYR A 199 7.93 -19.69 9.55
C TYR A 199 8.27 -19.72 8.06
N PHE A 200 7.73 -20.69 7.32
CA PHE A 200 7.82 -20.68 5.85
C PHE A 200 7.11 -19.47 5.27
N PHE A 201 5.97 -19.08 5.86
CA PHE A 201 5.21 -17.91 5.43
C PHE A 201 5.94 -16.59 5.71
N VAL A 202 6.67 -16.49 6.82
CA VAL A 202 7.62 -15.39 7.07
C VAL A 202 8.68 -15.33 5.98
N ALA A 203 9.31 -16.47 5.65
CA ALA A 203 10.34 -16.52 4.61
C ALA A 203 9.78 -16.18 3.22
N PHE A 204 8.54 -16.58 2.92
CA PHE A 204 7.83 -16.24 1.69
C PHE A 204 7.62 -14.73 1.57
N TRP A 205 7.02 -14.06 2.56
CA TRP A 205 6.82 -12.61 2.52
C TRP A 205 8.14 -11.85 2.47
N PHE A 206 9.15 -12.33 3.18
CA PHE A 206 10.48 -11.75 3.10
C PHE A 206 11.08 -11.88 1.70
N ALA A 207 10.91 -13.03 1.02
CA ALA A 207 11.35 -13.18 -0.37
C ALA A 207 10.59 -12.25 -1.33
N VAL A 208 9.28 -12.07 -1.13
CA VAL A 208 8.46 -11.11 -1.89
C VAL A 208 8.93 -9.67 -1.66
N LEU A 209 9.25 -9.29 -0.42
CA LEU A 209 9.88 -8.02 -0.08
C LEU A 209 11.17 -7.81 -0.88
N GLN A 210 12.13 -8.75 -0.78
CA GLN A 210 13.42 -8.63 -1.48
C GLN A 210 13.23 -8.48 -3.00
N PHE A 211 12.36 -9.31 -3.59
CA PHE A 211 12.09 -9.30 -5.03
C PHE A 211 11.42 -8.00 -5.48
N MET A 212 10.38 -7.55 -4.78
CA MET A 212 9.65 -6.33 -5.14
C MET A 212 10.53 -5.08 -4.96
N THR A 213 11.29 -4.97 -3.87
CA THR A 213 12.20 -3.83 -3.67
C THR A 213 13.29 -3.83 -4.75
N PHE A 214 13.82 -4.99 -5.13
CA PHE A 214 14.78 -5.10 -6.23
C PHE A 214 14.16 -4.62 -7.57
N TYR A 215 12.94 -5.07 -7.88
CA TYR A 215 12.25 -4.67 -9.09
C TYR A 215 11.93 -3.16 -9.12
N GLN A 216 11.41 -2.61 -8.02
CA GLN A 216 11.00 -1.20 -7.95
C GLN A 216 12.18 -0.23 -7.90
N SER A 217 13.35 -0.65 -7.40
CA SER A 217 14.58 0.16 -7.39
C SER A 217 15.10 0.49 -8.80
N GLY A 218 14.60 -0.20 -9.83
CA GLY A 218 15.07 -0.07 -11.21
C GLY A 218 16.35 -0.85 -11.50
N ALA A 219 16.87 -1.63 -10.55
CA ALA A 219 18.11 -2.40 -10.69
C ALA A 219 18.06 -3.49 -11.79
N THR A 220 16.87 -3.85 -12.27
CA THR A 220 16.67 -4.83 -13.36
C THR A 220 17.01 -4.29 -14.75
N HIS A 221 16.88 -2.98 -14.98
CA HIS A 221 16.99 -2.38 -16.31
C HIS A 221 18.22 -1.47 -16.39
N LEU A 222 19.20 -1.86 -17.20
CA LEU A 222 20.43 -1.08 -17.42
C LEU A 222 20.14 0.33 -17.96
N GLU A 223 19.11 0.48 -18.81
CA GLU A 223 18.67 1.79 -19.32
C GLU A 223 18.17 2.72 -18.21
N ASN A 224 17.44 2.17 -17.23
CA ASN A 224 16.96 2.95 -16.09
C ASN A 224 18.12 3.38 -15.18
N ALA A 225 19.17 2.55 -15.07
CA ALA A 225 20.36 2.89 -14.29
C ALA A 225 21.12 4.09 -14.87
N LEU A 226 21.17 4.24 -16.21
CA LEU A 226 21.74 5.44 -16.85
C LEU A 226 20.85 6.67 -16.67
N ALA A 227 19.53 6.48 -16.76
CA ALA A 227 18.55 7.56 -16.52
C ALA A 227 18.47 7.98 -15.03
N PHE A 228 18.95 7.13 -14.11
CA PHE A 228 18.86 7.34 -12.67
C PHE A 228 19.64 8.55 -12.19
N GLU A 229 20.85 8.76 -12.74
CA GLU A 229 21.74 9.87 -12.40
C GLU A 229 21.53 11.11 -13.29
N GLN A 230 20.62 11.04 -14.26
CA GLN A 230 20.37 12.16 -15.15
C GLN A 230 19.81 13.34 -14.35
N LEU A 231 20.59 14.42 -14.30
CA LEU A 231 20.18 15.68 -13.70
C LEU A 231 19.27 16.40 -14.68
N VAL A 232 18.02 16.62 -14.27
CA VAL A 232 17.07 17.46 -14.99
C VAL A 232 16.85 18.75 -14.21
N TRP A 233 16.60 19.84 -14.94
CA TRP A 233 16.20 21.09 -14.31
C TRP A 233 14.75 21.00 -13.90
N VAL A 234 14.47 21.32 -12.64
CA VAL A 234 13.12 21.35 -12.10
C VAL A 234 12.85 22.67 -11.40
N ILE A 235 11.59 23.11 -11.39
CA ILE A 235 11.17 24.29 -10.64
C ILE A 235 11.36 24.03 -9.13
N ALA A 236 12.06 24.94 -8.47
CA ALA A 236 12.53 24.80 -7.08
C ALA A 236 11.65 25.51 -6.04
N GLU A 237 10.56 26.16 -6.47
CA GLU A 237 9.66 26.92 -5.61
C GLU A 237 8.59 26.00 -4.99
N PRO A 238 8.66 25.70 -3.69
CA PRO A 238 7.77 24.71 -3.06
C PRO A 238 6.30 25.16 -3.00
N LEU A 239 6.04 26.46 -3.05
CA LEU A 239 4.69 27.04 -2.99
C LEU A 239 3.97 27.07 -4.34
N ARG A 240 4.67 26.75 -5.44
CA ARG A 240 4.10 26.73 -6.77
C ARG A 240 3.45 25.40 -7.10
N ALA A 241 2.31 25.44 -7.79
CA ALA A 241 1.62 24.24 -8.25
C ALA A 241 2.44 23.42 -9.26
N ASP A 242 3.37 24.05 -9.98
CA ASP A 242 4.28 23.42 -10.94
C ASP A 242 5.68 23.14 -10.34
N CYS A 243 5.80 23.11 -9.01
CA CYS A 243 7.00 22.65 -8.32
C CYS A 243 7.42 21.26 -8.81
N ASP A 244 8.73 21.03 -8.92
CA ASP A 244 9.34 19.81 -9.45
C ASP A 244 8.99 19.48 -10.93
N THR A 245 8.30 20.36 -11.67
CA THR A 245 8.11 20.16 -13.12
C THR A 245 9.40 20.39 -13.89
N GLU A 246 9.66 19.55 -14.89
CA GLU A 246 10.86 19.61 -15.72
C GLU A 246 10.87 20.89 -16.59
N VAL A 247 12.01 21.57 -16.58
CA VAL A 247 12.26 22.77 -17.37
C VAL A 247 13.30 22.44 -18.44
N PRO A 248 13.01 22.69 -19.73
CA PRO A 248 13.99 22.51 -20.79
C PRO A 248 15.25 23.36 -20.56
N GLU A 249 16.44 22.81 -20.80
CA GLU A 249 17.71 23.55 -20.59
C GLU A 249 17.79 24.87 -21.36
N ARG A 250 17.12 24.96 -22.52
CA ARG A 250 17.05 26.18 -23.34
C ARG A 250 16.40 27.37 -22.62
N ASP A 251 15.54 27.10 -21.64
CA ASP A 251 14.79 28.12 -20.91
C ASP A 251 15.55 28.57 -19.65
N VAL A 252 16.68 27.92 -19.34
CA VAL A 252 17.50 28.16 -18.14
C VAL A 252 18.63 29.14 -18.44
N ARG A 253 18.70 30.24 -17.69
CA ARG A 253 19.67 31.33 -17.90
C ARG A 253 21.13 30.90 -17.73
N ASN A 254 21.42 30.09 -16.71
CA ASN A 254 22.75 29.55 -16.43
C ASN A 254 22.70 28.03 -16.27
N VAL A 255 23.20 27.30 -17.27
CA VAL A 255 23.14 25.82 -17.33
C VAL A 255 24.30 25.15 -16.56
N SER A 256 25.38 25.87 -16.25
CA SER A 256 26.55 25.27 -15.58
C SER A 256 26.33 25.04 -14.08
N GLY A 257 25.49 25.86 -13.44
CA GLY A 257 25.20 25.78 -12.01
C GLY A 257 24.26 24.63 -11.61
N MET A 258 24.15 24.40 -10.29
CA MET A 258 23.13 23.52 -9.68
C MET A 258 21.80 24.24 -9.43
N LYS A 259 21.81 25.57 -9.39
CA LYS A 259 20.65 26.45 -9.23
C LYS A 259 20.71 27.53 -10.29
N SER A 260 19.57 27.94 -10.80
CA SER A 260 19.46 28.93 -11.86
C SER A 260 18.07 29.56 -11.88
N ILE A 261 17.85 30.47 -12.83
CA ILE A 261 16.56 31.07 -13.11
C ILE A 261 16.16 30.63 -14.51
N ALA A 262 14.90 30.23 -14.69
CA ALA A 262 14.34 29.94 -16.00
C ALA A 262 13.20 30.91 -16.34
N TYR A 263 12.98 31.15 -17.62
CA TYR A 263 11.88 31.96 -18.12
C TYR A 263 10.73 31.06 -18.57
N ARG A 264 9.59 31.12 -17.89
CA ARG A 264 8.38 30.37 -18.25
C ARG A 264 7.19 31.31 -18.26
N ASP A 265 6.46 31.38 -19.37
CA ASP A 265 5.27 32.23 -19.52
C ASP A 265 5.50 33.70 -19.13
N HIS A 266 6.65 34.27 -19.51
CA HIS A 266 7.09 35.64 -19.17
C HIS A 266 7.38 35.90 -17.68
N HIS A 267 7.42 34.87 -16.85
CA HIS A 267 7.81 34.96 -15.45
C HIS A 267 9.16 34.25 -15.19
N GLU A 268 9.98 34.87 -14.34
CA GLU A 268 11.21 34.26 -13.84
C GLU A 268 10.87 33.27 -12.73
N VAL A 269 11.40 32.04 -12.86
CA VAL A 269 11.13 30.96 -11.92
C VAL A 269 12.46 30.38 -11.44
N PHE A 270 12.60 30.15 -10.14
CA PHE A 270 13.81 29.52 -9.61
C PHE A 270 13.83 28.04 -9.97
N VAL A 271 14.93 27.59 -10.58
CA VAL A 271 15.13 26.19 -10.96
C VAL A 271 16.37 25.60 -10.31
N ARG A 272 16.37 24.29 -10.10
CA ARG A 272 17.53 23.53 -9.61
C ARG A 272 17.73 22.26 -10.42
N LYS A 273 18.97 21.81 -10.56
CA LYS A 273 19.27 20.47 -11.07
C LYS A 273 18.90 19.46 -9.99
N LYS A 274 18.07 18.49 -10.35
CA LYS A 274 17.65 17.40 -9.47
C LYS A 274 17.65 16.09 -10.27
N ALA A 275 18.07 15.00 -9.64
CA ALA A 275 17.91 13.67 -10.20
C ALA A 275 16.44 13.22 -10.01
N ALA A 276 15.53 13.75 -10.84
CA ALA A 276 14.08 13.51 -10.70
C ALA A 276 13.72 12.02 -10.75
N ASN A 277 14.39 11.27 -11.63
CA ASN A 277 14.21 9.82 -11.73
C ASN A 277 14.60 9.11 -10.43
N ARG A 278 15.76 9.44 -9.82
CA ARG A 278 16.19 8.86 -8.54
C ARG A 278 15.15 9.04 -7.45
N GLU A 279 14.57 10.22 -7.30
CA GLU A 279 13.55 10.48 -6.28
C GLU A 279 12.24 9.75 -6.56
N MET A 280 11.85 9.60 -7.84
CA MET A 280 10.69 8.80 -8.22
C MET A 280 10.89 7.32 -7.87
N PHE A 281 12.06 6.76 -8.19
CA PHE A 281 12.39 5.38 -7.85
C PHE A 281 12.49 5.19 -6.33
N ALA A 282 13.10 6.12 -5.60
CA ALA A 282 13.18 6.07 -4.15
C ALA A 282 11.79 6.06 -3.51
N ARG A 283 10.90 6.98 -3.88
CA ARG A 283 9.52 7.01 -3.34
C ARG A 283 8.74 5.72 -3.60
N ARG A 284 8.86 5.14 -4.80
CA ARG A 284 8.20 3.88 -5.15
C ARG A 284 8.79 2.71 -4.37
N THR A 285 10.11 2.63 -4.31
CA THR A 285 10.83 1.55 -3.64
C THR A 285 10.53 1.57 -2.14
N ASN A 286 10.62 2.74 -1.51
CA ASN A 286 10.28 2.96 -0.11
C ASN A 286 8.83 2.55 0.20
N CYS A 287 7.86 2.98 -0.62
CA CYS A 287 6.45 2.63 -0.42
C CYS A 287 6.20 1.12 -0.41
N TRP A 288 6.77 0.38 -1.37
CA TRP A 288 6.63 -1.08 -1.44
C TRP A 288 7.43 -1.79 -0.35
N ALA A 289 8.65 -1.31 -0.05
CA ALA A 289 9.49 -1.85 1.00
C ALA A 289 8.80 -1.76 2.37
N THR A 290 8.31 -0.57 2.75
CA THR A 290 7.60 -0.36 4.01
C THR A 290 6.34 -1.23 4.12
N LEU A 291 5.52 -1.30 3.06
CA LEU A 291 4.30 -2.13 3.08
C LEU A 291 4.63 -3.61 3.31
N LEU A 292 5.58 -4.15 2.54
CA LEU A 292 5.96 -5.56 2.63
C LEU A 292 6.78 -5.88 3.89
N ALA A 293 7.50 -4.90 4.45
CA ALA A 293 8.19 -5.01 5.73
C ALA A 293 7.18 -5.21 6.85
N HIS A 294 6.11 -4.42 6.89
CA HIS A 294 5.04 -4.61 7.85
C HIS A 294 4.36 -5.98 7.70
N MET A 295 4.06 -6.42 6.47
CA MET A 295 3.48 -7.75 6.24
C MET A 295 4.40 -8.88 6.74
N THR A 296 5.69 -8.79 6.46
CA THR A 296 6.70 -9.73 6.95
C THR A 296 6.81 -9.69 8.48
N GLY A 297 6.73 -8.48 9.07
CA GLY A 297 6.71 -8.28 10.51
C GLY A 297 5.50 -8.92 11.17
N PHE A 298 4.29 -8.77 10.63
CA PHE A 298 3.08 -9.44 11.14
C PHE A 298 3.16 -10.96 10.99
N ALA A 299 3.70 -11.46 9.88
CA ALA A 299 3.98 -12.89 9.74
C ALA A 299 4.94 -13.38 10.84
N ALA A 300 6.00 -12.61 11.13
CA ALA A 300 6.99 -12.96 12.15
C ALA A 300 6.41 -12.89 13.58
N ILE A 301 5.50 -11.95 13.84
CA ILE A 301 4.72 -11.88 15.09
C ILE A 301 3.84 -13.12 15.24
N ASN A 302 3.10 -13.49 14.19
CA ASN A 302 2.25 -14.68 14.22
C ASN A 302 3.08 -15.94 14.50
N ALA A 303 4.15 -16.17 13.73
CA ALA A 303 5.04 -17.32 13.90
C ALA A 303 5.69 -17.36 15.30
N GLY A 304 6.22 -16.22 15.77
CA GLY A 304 6.82 -16.11 17.10
C GLY A 304 5.82 -16.27 18.24
N GLY A 305 4.58 -15.80 18.06
CA GLY A 305 3.49 -15.99 19.02
C GLY A 305 3.08 -17.46 19.11
N GLN A 306 2.95 -18.14 17.98
CA GLN A 306 2.71 -19.59 17.95
C GLN A 306 3.86 -20.36 18.62
N LEU A 307 5.11 -19.91 18.43
CA LEU A 307 6.27 -20.48 19.12
C LEU A 307 6.13 -20.36 20.65
N GLN A 308 5.69 -19.22 21.17
CA GLN A 308 5.45 -19.02 22.61
C GLN A 308 4.37 -19.96 23.16
N HIS A 309 3.36 -20.30 22.36
CA HIS A 309 2.27 -21.21 22.73
C HIS A 309 2.62 -22.71 22.61
N VAL A 310 3.83 -23.07 22.20
CA VAL A 310 4.25 -24.48 22.23
C VAL A 310 4.36 -24.95 23.68
N LYS A 311 3.88 -26.18 23.97
CA LYS A 311 3.87 -26.82 25.31
C LYS A 311 5.19 -26.78 26.11
N PHE A 312 6.30 -26.54 25.43
CA PHE A 312 7.61 -26.35 26.05
C PHE A 312 7.79 -24.92 26.57
N PHE A 313 7.44 -23.92 25.77
CA PHE A 313 7.65 -22.50 26.06
C PHE A 313 6.55 -21.89 26.95
N GLU A 314 5.31 -22.40 26.87
CA GLU A 314 4.18 -21.88 27.67
C GLU A 314 4.29 -22.16 29.19
N ARG A 315 5.25 -22.99 29.62
CA ARG A 315 5.35 -23.46 31.01
C ARG A 315 5.82 -22.39 32.00
N SER A 316 6.59 -21.41 31.53
CA SER A 316 7.11 -20.35 32.39
C SER A 316 7.47 -19.11 31.58
N ALA A 317 7.33 -17.93 32.20
CA ALA A 317 7.72 -16.65 31.61
C ALA A 317 9.14 -16.59 31.02
N PRO A 318 10.21 -17.08 31.71
CA PRO A 318 11.55 -17.08 31.11
C PRO A 318 11.65 -17.98 29.87
N LEU A 319 10.85 -19.06 29.79
CA LEU A 319 10.79 -19.88 28.59
C LEU A 319 10.04 -19.17 27.46
N ALA A 320 8.95 -18.44 27.75
CA ALA A 320 8.30 -17.60 26.75
C ALA A 320 9.25 -16.51 26.20
N MET A 321 10.08 -15.91 27.06
CA MET A 321 11.15 -14.99 26.63
C MET A 321 12.23 -15.69 25.77
N LEU A 322 12.57 -16.94 26.07
CA LEU A 322 13.48 -17.73 25.24
C LEU A 322 12.92 -17.93 23.82
N ALA A 323 11.61 -18.09 23.65
CA ALA A 323 10.99 -18.15 22.32
C ALA A 323 11.19 -16.84 21.53
N VAL A 324 11.16 -15.67 22.18
CA VAL A 324 11.47 -14.38 21.54
C VAL A 324 12.91 -14.36 21.02
N VAL A 325 13.86 -14.85 21.81
CA VAL A 325 15.28 -14.94 21.40
C VAL A 325 15.45 -15.91 20.23
N VAL A 326 14.75 -17.05 20.23
CA VAL A 326 14.77 -18.00 19.09
C VAL A 326 14.22 -17.34 17.83
N ASN A 327 13.10 -16.62 17.91
CA ASN A 327 12.55 -15.89 16.78
C ASN A 327 13.50 -14.80 16.26
N LEU A 328 14.14 -14.06 17.16
CA LEU A 328 15.17 -13.08 16.81
C LEU A 328 16.34 -13.71 16.07
N LEU A 329 16.87 -14.84 16.56
CA LEU A 329 17.97 -15.55 15.90
C LEU A 329 17.57 -16.06 14.51
N PHE A 330 16.35 -16.56 14.36
CA PHE A 330 15.81 -16.95 13.05
C PHE A 330 15.82 -15.78 12.06
N LEU A 331 15.31 -14.60 12.45
CA LEU A 331 15.29 -13.42 11.59
C LEU A 331 16.71 -12.96 11.23
N LEU A 332 17.64 -12.95 12.19
CA LEU A 332 19.04 -12.59 11.93
C LEU A 332 19.70 -13.55 10.94
N VAL A 333 19.44 -14.86 11.04
CA VAL A 333 19.92 -15.84 10.06
C VAL A 333 19.31 -15.58 8.69
N LEU A 334 18.01 -15.34 8.62
CA LEU A 334 17.30 -15.04 7.37
C LEU A 334 17.89 -13.80 6.68
N PHE A 335 18.13 -12.71 7.43
CA PHE A 335 18.72 -11.48 6.91
C PHE A 335 20.17 -11.69 6.45
N ARG A 336 20.96 -12.48 7.19
CA ARG A 336 22.33 -12.83 6.79
C ARG A 336 22.36 -13.63 5.49
N VAL A 337 21.47 -14.61 5.34
CA VAL A 337 21.35 -15.39 4.10
C VAL A 337 20.97 -14.48 2.93
N ALA A 338 19.98 -13.60 3.09
CA ALA A 338 19.61 -12.65 2.05
C ALA A 338 20.76 -11.67 1.72
N ALA A 339 21.48 -11.16 2.71
CA ALA A 339 22.64 -10.31 2.49
C ALA A 339 23.73 -11.03 1.66
N LEU A 340 24.00 -12.31 1.95
CA LEU A 340 24.93 -13.12 1.16
C LEU A 340 24.45 -13.33 -0.28
N LEU A 341 23.16 -13.64 -0.48
CA LEU A 341 22.56 -13.76 -1.81
C LEU A 341 22.66 -12.45 -2.61
N ARG A 342 22.40 -11.31 -1.96
CA ARG A 342 22.54 -9.98 -2.59
C ARG A 342 23.98 -9.68 -2.98
N GLN A 343 24.95 -10.04 -2.14
CA GLN A 343 26.38 -9.85 -2.42
C GLN A 343 26.87 -10.76 -3.56
N ALA A 344 26.43 -12.02 -3.59
CA ALA A 344 26.76 -12.97 -4.66
C ALA A 344 26.24 -12.51 -6.03
N GLY A 345 25.11 -11.80 -6.07
CA GLY A 345 24.53 -11.23 -7.29
C GLY A 345 25.19 -9.93 -7.79
N ARG A 346 26.26 -9.44 -7.15
CA ARG A 346 26.96 -8.21 -7.60
C ARG A 346 27.90 -8.52 -8.78
N PRO A 347 27.64 -8.02 -10.00
CA PRO A 347 28.56 -8.16 -11.12
C PRO A 347 29.84 -7.37 -10.83
N SER A 348 30.97 -7.97 -11.16
CA SER A 348 32.30 -7.36 -10.94
C SER A 348 32.57 -6.13 -11.82
N SER A 349 31.76 -5.88 -12.85
CA SER A 349 31.87 -4.73 -13.73
C SER A 349 31.14 -3.53 -13.13
N GLY A 350 31.86 -2.45 -12.79
CA GLY A 350 31.39 -1.23 -12.13
C GLY A 350 30.33 -0.43 -12.89
N GLY A 351 29.13 -1.00 -13.05
CA GLY A 351 27.95 -0.31 -13.56
C GLY A 351 27.45 0.77 -12.59
N PRO A 352 26.44 1.56 -12.99
CA PRO A 352 25.90 2.65 -12.17
C PRO A 352 25.41 2.08 -10.83
N ASN A 353 26.06 2.47 -9.74
CA ASN A 353 25.82 1.91 -8.41
C ASN A 353 24.52 2.42 -7.77
N GLY A 354 23.95 3.53 -8.28
CA GLY A 354 22.83 4.24 -7.63
C GLY A 354 21.57 3.41 -7.38
N CYS A 355 21.05 2.67 -8.37
CA CYS A 355 19.85 1.84 -8.18
C CYS A 355 20.07 0.70 -7.17
N ARG A 356 21.27 0.11 -7.18
CA ARG A 356 21.62 -0.98 -6.26
C ARG A 356 21.83 -0.48 -4.84
N GLU A 357 22.47 0.67 -4.70
CA GLU A 357 22.64 1.35 -3.42
C GLU A 357 21.27 1.67 -2.82
N LEU A 358 20.36 2.24 -3.61
CA LEU A 358 18.97 2.46 -3.20
C LEU A 358 18.27 1.16 -2.79
N PHE A 359 18.40 0.07 -3.57
CA PHE A 359 17.86 -1.23 -3.17
C PHE A 359 18.43 -1.71 -1.82
N HIS A 360 19.73 -1.59 -1.62
CA HIS A 360 20.38 -2.03 -0.38
C HIS A 360 19.93 -1.20 0.83
N GLU A 361 19.89 0.12 0.69
CA GLU A 361 19.43 1.05 1.74
C GLU A 361 18.00 0.75 2.16
N GLU A 362 17.07 0.66 1.20
CA GLU A 362 15.65 0.46 1.48
C GLU A 362 15.37 -0.94 2.06
N VAL A 363 16.16 -1.96 1.69
CA VAL A 363 16.01 -3.28 2.29
C VAL A 363 16.59 -3.35 3.70
N GLU A 364 17.70 -2.65 3.97
CA GLU A 364 18.26 -2.58 5.33
C GLU A 364 17.28 -1.87 6.28
N GLU A 365 16.63 -0.78 5.83
CA GLU A 365 15.56 -0.12 6.57
C GLU A 365 14.38 -1.07 6.82
N ALA A 366 13.92 -1.79 5.78
CA ALA A 366 12.86 -2.78 5.92
C ALA A 366 13.19 -3.96 6.86
N GLU A 367 14.43 -4.46 6.85
CA GLU A 367 14.91 -5.52 7.75
C GLU A 367 14.89 -5.04 9.21
N ASN A 368 15.30 -3.80 9.45
CA ASN A 368 15.24 -3.17 10.77
C ASN A 368 13.79 -2.99 11.25
N ASP A 369 12.87 -2.61 10.37
CA ASP A 369 11.44 -2.49 10.70
C ASP A 369 10.84 -3.85 11.10
N VAL A 370 11.10 -4.91 10.33
CA VAL A 370 10.64 -6.28 10.64
C VAL A 370 11.16 -6.74 12.00
N LEU A 371 12.45 -6.51 12.26
CA LEU A 371 13.10 -6.88 13.51
C LEU A 371 12.49 -6.13 14.70
N SER A 372 12.41 -4.81 14.61
CA SER A 372 11.91 -3.94 15.67
C SER A 372 10.44 -4.24 16.00
N LEU A 373 9.59 -4.34 14.97
CA LEU A 373 8.16 -4.61 15.12
C LEU A 373 7.91 -5.99 15.77
N SER A 374 8.57 -7.04 15.28
CA SER A 374 8.35 -8.40 15.81
C SER A 374 8.92 -8.59 17.21
N THR A 375 10.12 -8.11 17.49
CA THR A 375 10.77 -8.29 18.80
C THR A 375 10.07 -7.50 19.89
N SER A 376 9.66 -6.25 19.63
CA SER A 376 8.96 -5.41 20.60
C SER A 376 7.60 -6.02 20.97
N PHE A 377 6.79 -6.43 19.98
CA PHE A 377 5.49 -7.04 20.22
C PHE A 377 5.60 -8.36 21.00
N LEU A 378 6.47 -9.27 20.56
CA LEU A 378 6.63 -10.59 21.20
C LEU A 378 7.20 -10.48 22.62
N THR A 379 8.02 -9.45 22.89
CA THR A 379 8.51 -9.16 24.24
C THR A 379 7.36 -8.73 25.15
N VAL A 380 6.51 -7.79 24.71
CA VAL A 380 5.34 -7.37 25.49
C VAL A 380 4.37 -8.54 25.71
N GLN A 381 4.18 -9.38 24.70
CA GLN A 381 3.36 -10.58 24.80
C GLN A 381 3.93 -11.58 25.82
N ALA A 382 5.24 -11.82 25.81
CA ALA A 382 5.89 -12.70 26.80
C ALA A 382 5.79 -12.15 28.22
N LEU A 383 5.96 -10.82 28.39
CA LEU A 383 5.82 -10.15 29.70
C LEU A 383 4.40 -10.26 30.25
N ARG A 384 3.38 -10.29 29.39
CA ARG A 384 1.98 -10.48 29.82
C ARG A 384 1.72 -11.85 30.45
N PHE A 385 2.53 -12.86 30.14
CA PHE A 385 2.43 -14.21 30.70
C PHE A 385 3.32 -14.43 31.94
N ALA A 386 4.09 -13.42 32.34
CA ALA A 386 4.86 -13.39 33.59
C ALA A 386 3.98 -12.90 34.75
#